data_AF-A0A7C2WFX1-F1
#
_entry.id   AF-A0A7C2WFX1-F1
#
_cell.length_a   1.000
_cell.length_b   1.000
_cell.length_c   1.000
_cell.angle_alpha   90.00
_cell.angle_beta   90.00
_cell.angle_gamma   90.00
#
_symmetry.space_group_name_H-M   'P 1'
#
loop_
_entity.id
_entity.type
_entity.pdbx_description
1 polymer ?
#
loop_
_entity_poly.entity_id
_entity_poly.type
_entity_poly.pdbx_seq_one_letter_code
_entity_poly.pdbx_strand_id
1 'polypeptide(L)'
;MSSPSIKNLLHTTRLVLGNRLSRFLLNRMISPCPHGRRIKLNHALDYIVGEAKASLSLCGIEGWALKFVMSLMTRMMKVDFEAFKDYAAIPSVRRGLVLVLKGIAKYGITVPQKLPAPF
;
A
#
# COMPACT_ATOMS: atom_id res chain seq x y z
N MET A 1 5.70 -18.51 -15.98
CA MET A 1 5.72 -17.11 -15.52
C MET A 1 7.12 -16.77 -15.07
N SER A 2 7.83 -15.88 -15.76
CA SER A 2 9.16 -15.42 -15.34
C SER A 2 9.01 -14.40 -14.22
N SER A 3 9.62 -14.67 -13.06
CA SER A 3 9.65 -13.74 -11.93
C SER A 3 10.29 -12.41 -12.38
N PRO A 4 9.67 -11.24 -12.08
CA PRO A 4 10.28 -9.97 -12.43
C PRO A 4 11.64 -9.82 -11.74
N SER A 5 12.66 -9.44 -12.51
CA SER A 5 13.99 -9.14 -11.98
C SER A 5 13.89 -8.12 -10.84
N ILE A 6 14.71 -8.26 -9.78
CA ILE A 6 14.78 -7.31 -8.65
C ILE A 6 14.96 -5.87 -9.15
N LYS A 7 15.72 -5.67 -10.23
CA LYS A 7 15.89 -4.35 -10.87
C LYS A 7 14.56 -3.78 -11.37
N ASN A 8 13.73 -4.61 -11.99
CA ASN A 8 12.42 -4.22 -12.50
C ASN A 8 11.44 -3.93 -11.36
N LEU A 9 11.46 -4.74 -10.29
CA LEU A 9 10.67 -4.48 -9.09
C LEU A 9 11.01 -3.11 -8.48
N LEU A 10 12.30 -2.82 -8.29
CA LEU A 10 12.75 -1.53 -7.75
C LEU A 10 12.38 -0.37 -8.67
N HIS A 11 12.54 -0.53 -9.99
CA HIS A 11 12.19 0.50 -10.97
C HIS A 11 10.68 0.79 -10.96
N THR A 12 9.84 -0.24 -11.01
CA THR A 12 8.37 -0.12 -10.94
C THR A 12 7.94 0.52 -9.62
N THR A 13 8.53 0.11 -8.50
CA THR A 13 8.23 0.68 -7.19
C THR A 13 8.58 2.17 -7.16
N ARG A 14 9.74 2.57 -7.70
CA ARG A 14 10.16 3.99 -7.83
C ARG A 14 9.20 4.80 -8.69
N LEU A 15 8.73 4.24 -9.79
CA LEU A 15 7.79 4.91 -10.68
C LEU A 15 6.43 5.13 -10.01
N VAL A 16 5.86 4.07 -9.41
CA VAL A 16 4.50 4.10 -8.87
C VAL A 16 4.43 4.78 -7.49
N LEU A 17 5.38 4.51 -6.59
CA LEU A 17 5.35 4.97 -5.20
C LEU A 17 6.39 6.05 -4.88
N GLY A 18 7.38 6.27 -5.73
CA GLY A 18 8.46 7.24 -5.51
C GLY A 18 8.11 8.68 -5.86
N ASN A 19 6.96 8.91 -6.50
CA ASN A 19 6.52 10.25 -6.89
C ASN A 19 5.88 11.03 -5.72
N ARG A 20 5.85 12.36 -5.83
CA ARG A 20 5.34 13.27 -4.78
C ARG A 20 3.87 13.03 -4.45
N LEU A 21 3.04 12.68 -5.43
CA LEU A 21 1.61 12.46 -5.26
C LEU A 21 1.32 11.20 -4.45
N SER A 22 1.90 10.06 -4.85
CA SER A 22 1.81 8.80 -4.11
C SER A 22 2.33 8.97 -2.69
N ARG A 23 3.44 9.70 -2.51
CA ARG A 23 3.99 9.97 -1.19
C ARG A 23 3.08 10.86 -0.34
N PHE A 24 2.46 11.88 -0.92
CA PHE A 24 1.48 12.72 -0.25
C PHE A 24 0.26 11.92 0.22
N LEU A 25 -0.29 11.06 -0.66
CA LEU A 25 -1.38 10.15 -0.31
C LEU A 25 -0.98 9.26 0.87
N LEU A 26 0.16 8.57 0.79
CA LEU A 26 0.63 7.69 1.86
C LEU A 26 0.87 8.45 3.17
N ASN A 27 1.44 9.65 3.14
CA ASN A 27 1.63 10.50 4.32
C ASN A 27 0.31 10.93 4.96
N ARG A 28 -0.74 11.16 4.16
CA ARG A 28 -2.06 11.43 4.71
C ARG A 28 -2.67 10.19 5.37
N MET A 29 -2.41 9.00 4.83
CA MET A 29 -2.99 7.75 5.30
C MET A 29 -2.32 7.16 6.56
N ILE A 30 -1.15 7.68 6.98
CA ILE A 30 -0.53 7.32 8.26
C ILE A 30 -1.15 8.04 9.47
N SER A 31 -2.10 8.95 9.24
CA SER A 31 -2.87 9.61 10.30
C SER A 31 -3.91 8.67 10.94
N PRO A 32 -4.38 8.97 12.17
CA PRO A 32 -5.42 8.20 12.84
C PRO A 32 -6.70 8.06 11.99
N CYS A 33 -7.36 6.91 12.08
CA CYS A 33 -8.64 6.67 11.39
C CYS A 33 -9.81 6.96 12.32
N PRO A 34 -10.84 7.71 11.89
CA PRO A 34 -12.05 7.94 12.70
C PRO A 34 -12.92 6.70 12.89
N HIS A 35 -12.71 5.64 12.10
CA HIS A 35 -13.56 4.44 12.06
C HIS A 35 -13.03 3.27 12.93
N GLY A 36 -12.38 3.57 14.05
CA GLY A 36 -11.89 2.55 15.00
C GLY A 36 -10.66 1.75 14.58
N ARG A 37 -9.99 2.13 13.48
CA ARG A 37 -8.69 1.57 13.07
C ARG A 37 -7.54 2.47 13.54
N ARG A 38 -6.37 1.89 13.81
CA ARG A 38 -5.19 2.66 14.29
C ARG A 38 -4.79 3.81 13.36
N ILE A 39 -4.75 3.54 12.06
CA ILE A 39 -4.45 4.52 11.01
C ILE A 39 -5.32 4.26 9.79
N LYS A 40 -5.50 5.27 8.94
CA LYS A 40 -6.33 5.17 7.73
C LYS A 40 -5.81 4.13 6.73
N LEU A 41 -4.49 3.95 6.66
CA LEU A 41 -3.86 2.93 5.82
C LEU A 41 -4.33 1.50 6.13
N ASN A 42 -4.53 1.17 7.41
CA ASN A 42 -5.06 -0.14 7.80
C ASN A 42 -6.48 -0.33 7.27
N HIS A 43 -7.32 0.69 7.45
CA HIS A 43 -8.70 0.66 6.99
C HIS A 43 -8.78 0.54 5.46
N ALA A 44 -7.92 1.24 4.72
CA ALA A 44 -7.85 1.16 3.28
C ALA A 44 -7.43 -0.22 2.77
N LEU A 45 -6.45 -0.86 3.42
CA LEU A 45 -6.05 -2.22 3.05
C LEU A 45 -7.14 -3.25 3.38
N ASP A 46 -7.82 -3.11 4.53
CA ASP A 46 -8.97 -3.95 4.87
C ASP A 46 -10.10 -3.79 3.83
N TYR A 47 -10.34 -2.56 3.34
CA TYR A 47 -11.28 -2.30 2.25
C TYR A 47 -10.83 -2.97 0.92
N ILE A 48 -9.55 -2.89 0.58
CA ILE A 48 -9.01 -3.49 -0.65
C ILE A 48 -9.19 -5.00 -0.68
N VAL A 49 -8.98 -5.68 0.46
CA VAL A 49 -9.15 -7.13 0.58
C VAL A 49 -10.60 -7.56 0.81
N GLY A 50 -11.55 -6.62 0.92
CA GLY A 50 -12.96 -6.90 1.11
C GLY A 50 -13.40 -7.21 2.55
N GLU A 51 -12.52 -7.01 3.54
CA GLU A 51 -12.82 -7.18 4.96
C GLU A 51 -13.49 -5.95 5.60
N ALA A 52 -13.54 -4.82 4.89
CA ALA A 52 -14.23 -3.61 5.33
C ALA A 52 -15.06 -2.97 4.20
N LYS A 53 -16.18 -2.34 4.56
CA LYS A 53 -17.00 -1.58 3.59
C LYS A 53 -16.37 -0.23 3.29
N ALA A 54 -16.55 0.26 2.07
CA ALA A 54 -16.21 1.63 1.73
C ALA A 54 -17.05 2.59 2.58
N SER A 55 -16.41 3.36 3.45
CA SER A 55 -17.08 4.47 4.12
C SER A 55 -17.39 5.58 3.10
N LEU A 56 -18.55 6.24 3.18
CA LEU A 56 -18.87 7.46 2.40
C LEU A 56 -18.08 8.70 2.87
N SER A 57 -16.91 8.49 3.49
CA SER A 57 -16.07 9.53 4.08
C SER A 57 -14.78 9.71 3.29
N LEU A 58 -13.97 10.71 3.66
CA LEU A 58 -12.62 10.91 3.12
C LEU A 58 -11.75 9.64 3.18
N CYS A 59 -11.95 8.77 4.17
CA CYS A 59 -11.25 7.48 4.23
C CYS A 59 -11.61 6.53 3.07
N GLY A 60 -12.84 6.61 2.55
CA GLY A 60 -13.27 5.84 1.38
C GLY A 60 -12.58 6.31 0.10
N ILE A 61 -12.48 7.62 -0.10
CA ILE A 61 -11.77 8.22 -1.23
C ILE A 61 -10.28 7.87 -1.18
N GLU A 62 -9.65 7.99 -0.01
CA GLU A 62 -8.26 7.57 0.20
C GLU A 62 -8.06 6.07 -0.05
N GLY A 63 -9.03 5.24 0.38
CA GLY A 63 -9.02 3.79 0.14
C GLY A 63 -9.12 3.44 -1.34
N TRP A 64 -10.00 4.13 -2.09
CA TRP A 64 -10.11 3.97 -3.53
C TRP A 64 -8.85 4.44 -4.26
N ALA A 65 -8.26 5.57 -3.84
CA ALA A 65 -7.00 6.06 -4.38
C ALA A 65 -5.85 5.05 -4.15
N LEU A 66 -5.76 4.47 -2.95
CA LEU A 66 -4.77 3.43 -2.66
C LEU A 66 -5.01 2.18 -3.52
N LYS A 67 -6.28 1.74 -3.67
CA LYS A 67 -6.65 0.62 -4.55
C LYS A 67 -6.16 0.86 -5.97
N PHE A 68 -6.37 2.07 -6.50
CA PHE A 68 -5.89 2.46 -7.82
C PHE A 68 -4.36 2.36 -7.92
N VAL A 69 -3.63 2.92 -6.95
CA VAL A 69 -2.16 2.85 -6.91
C VAL A 69 -1.66 1.40 -6.87
N MET A 70 -2.28 0.54 -6.03
CA MET A 70 -1.92 -0.88 -5.94
C MET A 70 -2.23 -1.62 -7.25
N SER A 71 -3.37 -1.34 -7.89
CA SER A 71 -3.74 -1.95 -9.17
C SER A 71 -2.79 -1.56 -10.31
N LEU A 72 -2.30 -0.32 -10.32
CA LEU A 72 -1.29 0.13 -11.27
C LEU A 72 0.02 -0.62 -11.04
N MET A 73 0.40 -0.80 -9.77
CA MET A 73 1.59 -1.55 -9.39
C MET A 73 1.50 -3.00 -9.88
N THR A 74 0.42 -3.73 -9.55
CA THR A 74 0.26 -5.14 -9.93
C THR A 74 0.25 -5.32 -11.44
N ARG A 75 -0.43 -4.41 -12.17
CA ARG A 75 -0.42 -4.38 -13.64
C ARG A 75 0.99 -4.21 -14.22
N MET A 76 1.79 -3.29 -13.68
CA MET A 76 3.17 -3.09 -14.11
C MET A 76 4.07 -4.29 -13.80
N MET A 77 3.79 -5.01 -12.72
CA MET A 77 4.47 -6.26 -12.39
C MET A 77 3.92 -7.50 -13.11
N LYS A 78 2.89 -7.34 -13.95
CA LYS A 78 2.19 -8.44 -14.62
C LYS A 78 1.64 -9.48 -13.63
N VAL A 79 1.19 -8.99 -12.47
CA VAL A 79 0.52 -9.78 -11.42
C VAL A 79 -0.96 -9.45 -11.46
N ASP A 80 -1.80 -10.47 -11.36
CA ASP A 80 -3.25 -10.27 -11.25
C ASP A 80 -3.61 -9.56 -9.94
N PHE A 81 -4.55 -8.62 -10.00
CA PHE A 81 -4.95 -7.86 -8.83
C PHE A 81 -5.69 -8.72 -7.81
N GLU A 82 -6.41 -9.76 -8.25
CA GLU A 82 -7.07 -10.68 -7.32
C GLU A 82 -6.05 -11.53 -6.57
N ALA A 83 -5.02 -12.04 -7.26
CA ALA A 83 -3.90 -12.72 -6.60
C ALA A 83 -3.19 -11.83 -5.55
N PHE A 84 -3.07 -10.53 -5.81
CA PHE A 84 -2.57 -9.58 -4.81
C PHE A 84 -3.52 -9.46 -3.61
N LYS A 85 -4.84 -9.34 -3.85
CA LYS A 85 -5.84 -9.27 -2.78
C LYS A 85 -5.82 -10.52 -1.91
N ASP A 86 -5.77 -11.70 -2.52
CA ASP A 86 -5.71 -12.98 -1.80
C ASP A 86 -4.48 -13.06 -0.90
N TYR A 87 -3.32 -12.65 -1.41
CA TYR A 87 -2.09 -12.61 -0.62
C TYR A 87 -2.17 -11.56 0.50
N ALA A 88 -2.72 -10.39 0.21
CA ALA A 88 -2.92 -9.31 1.20
C ALA A 88 -4.03 -9.62 2.21
N ALA A 89 -4.91 -10.59 1.96
CA ALA A 89 -5.91 -11.05 2.93
C ALA A 89 -5.25 -11.74 4.14
N ILE A 90 -4.04 -12.29 3.97
CA ILE A 90 -3.26 -12.87 5.06
C ILE A 90 -2.86 -11.75 6.06
N PRO A 91 -3.25 -11.82 7.35
CA PRO A 91 -3.03 -10.71 8.28
C PRO A 91 -1.56 -10.32 8.49
N SER A 92 -0.64 -11.29 8.48
CA SER A 92 0.81 -11.03 8.61
C SER A 92 1.35 -10.27 7.39
N VAL A 93 0.92 -10.65 6.18
CA VAL A 93 1.26 -9.96 4.94
C VAL A 93 0.72 -8.54 4.96
N ARG A 94 -0.55 -8.35 5.34
CA ARG A 94 -1.18 -7.02 5.42
C ARG A 94 -0.45 -6.10 6.40
N ARG A 95 -0.02 -6.61 7.57
CA ARG A 95 0.81 -5.86 8.52
C ARG A 95 2.17 -5.49 7.91
N GLY A 96 2.80 -6.41 7.18
CA GLY A 96 4.03 -6.15 6.44
C GLY A 96 3.86 -5.03 5.40
N LEU A 97 2.77 -5.05 4.63
CA LEU A 97 2.43 -4.00 3.67
C LEU A 97 2.26 -2.65 4.36
N VAL A 98 1.56 -2.60 5.50
CA VAL A 98 1.42 -1.37 6.30
C VAL A 98 2.79 -0.81 6.70
N LEU A 99 3.71 -1.67 7.16
CA LEU A 99 5.06 -1.26 7.56
C LEU A 99 5.87 -0.71 6.38
N VAL A 100 5.85 -1.40 5.25
CA VAL A 100 6.55 -0.97 4.02
C VAL A 100 5.99 0.36 3.52
N LEU A 101 4.68 0.49 3.38
CA LEU A 101 4.02 1.71 2.91
C LEU A 101 4.21 2.88 3.88
N LYS A 102 4.22 2.63 5.20
CA LYS A 102 4.63 3.62 6.20
C LYS A 102 6.09 4.06 6.04
N GLY A 103 6.99 3.11 5.78
CA GLY A 103 8.39 3.38 5.51
C GLY A 103 8.54 4.29 4.29
N ILE A 104 7.81 4.00 3.21
CA ILE A 104 7.79 4.83 2.00
C ILE A 104 7.20 6.22 2.28
N ALA A 105 6.12 6.32 3.06
CA ALA A 105 5.55 7.61 3.46
C ALA A 105 6.60 8.50 4.15
N LYS A 106 7.21 7.96 5.21
CA LYS A 106 8.17 8.67 6.07
C LYS A 106 9.51 8.93 5.38
N TYR A 107 10.11 7.89 4.80
CA TYR A 107 11.50 7.90 4.35
C TYR A 107 11.63 7.87 2.83
N GLY A 108 10.57 7.51 2.11
CA GLY A 108 10.61 7.31 0.67
C GLY A 108 11.13 5.92 0.34
N ILE A 109 11.44 5.72 -0.94
CA ILE A 109 12.04 4.47 -1.40
C ILE A 109 13.54 4.55 -1.15
N THR A 110 14.04 3.68 -0.28
CA THR A 110 15.46 3.63 0.10
C THR A 110 16.04 2.25 -0.20
N VAL A 111 17.35 2.16 -0.38
CA VAL A 111 18.07 0.89 -0.56
C VAL A 111 19.23 0.86 0.44
N PRO A 112 19.21 -0.02 1.48
CA PRO A 112 18.09 -0.91 1.86
C PRO A 112 16.83 -0.13 2.30
N GLN A 113 15.66 -0.79 2.27
CA GLN A 113 14.40 -0.14 2.63
C GLN A 113 14.34 0.14 4.14
N LYS A 114 14.19 1.41 4.52
CA LYS A 114 14.00 1.83 5.91
C LYS A 114 12.56 1.53 6.33
N LEU A 115 12.41 0.84 7.47
CA LEU A 115 11.12 0.53 8.09
C LEU A 115 11.00 1.29 9.41
N PRO A 116 9.81 1.81 9.76
CA PRO A 116 9.60 2.39 11.08
C PRO A 116 9.68 1.29 12.15
N ALA A 117 10.60 1.46 13.11
CA ALA A 117 10.80 0.59 14.27
C ALA A 117 9.60 0.57 15.25
N PRO A 118 9.52 -0.39 16.19
CA PRO A 118 10.45 -1.50 16.41
C PRO A 118 9.86 -2.80 15.87
N PHE A 119 10.75 -3.71 15.46
CA PHE A 119 10.39 -5.11 15.37
C PHE A 119 9.97 -5.60 16.75
#